data_AF-A0A7C6SCK0-F1
#
_entry.id   AF-A0A7C6SCK0-F1
#
_cell.length_a   1.000
_cell.length_b   1.000
_cell.length_c   1.000
_cell.angle_alpha   90.00
_cell.angle_beta   90.00
_cell.angle_gamma   90.00
#
_symmetry.space_group_name_H-M   'P 1'
#
loop_
_entity.id
_entity.type
_entity.pdbx_description
1 polymer ?
#
loop_
_entity_poly.entity_id
_entity_poly.type
_entity_poly.pdbx_seq_one_letter_code
_entity_poly.pdbx_strand_id
1 'polypeptide(L)' 'NMLILDEPTNHLDVIAKKGLYQALREYPGTIILVSHEKEVFHGLKMNEIVFG' A
#
# COMPACT_ATOMS: atom_id res chain seq x y z
N ASN A 1 -0.29 16.76 3.37
CA ASN A 1 -0.88 16.06 2.21
C ASN A 1 -1.24 14.64 2.60
N MET A 2 -2.37 14.15 2.08
CA MET A 2 -2.88 12.79 2.33
C MET A 2 -3.08 12.09 0.99
N LEU A 3 -2.67 10.83 0.91
CA LEU A 3 -2.87 9.95 -0.23
C LEU A 3 -3.79 8.80 0.18
N ILE A 4 -4.82 8.54 -0.61
CA ILE A 4 -5.77 7.44 -0.40
C ILE A 4 -5.72 6.54 -1.62
N LEU A 5 -5.54 5.24 -1.39
CA LEU A 5 -5.44 4.24 -2.45
C LEU A 5 -6.40 3.09 -2.16
N ASP A 6 -7.16 2.71 -3.19
CA ASP A 6 -8.11 1.60 -3.15
C ASP A 6 -7.65 0.52 -4.15
N GLU A 7 -7.31 -0.65 -3.64
CA GLU A 7 -6.72 -1.78 -4.37
C GLU A 7 -5.53 -1.42 -5.30
N PRO A 8 -4.50 -0.70 -4.81
CA PRO A 8 -3.43 -0.17 -5.66
C PRO A 8 -2.48 -1.23 -6.22
N THR A 9 -2.51 -2.46 -5.70
CA THR A 9 -1.70 -3.58 -6.19
C THR A 9 -2.42 -4.44 -7.22
N ASN A 10 -3.70 -4.17 -7.48
CA ASN A 10 -4.47 -4.95 -8.42
C ASN A 10 -3.88 -4.85 -9.84
N HIS A 11 -3.85 -5.97 -10.56
CA HIS A 11 -3.25 -6.11 -11.89
C HIS A 11 -1.75 -5.77 -11.99
N LEU A 12 -1.05 -5.51 -10.89
CA LEU A 12 0.39 -5.26 -10.90
C LEU A 12 1.19 -6.56 -10.85
N ASP A 13 2.22 -6.64 -11.69
CA ASP A 13 3.25 -7.67 -11.57
C ASP A 13 4.19 -7.40 -10.37
N VAL A 14 5.08 -8.36 -10.10
CA VAL A 14 5.99 -8.32 -8.96
C VAL A 14 6.95 -7.11 -9.01
N ILE A 15 7.36 -6.66 -10.19
CA ILE A 15 8.29 -5.54 -10.36
C ILE A 15 7.56 -4.23 -10.07
N ALA A 16 6.37 -4.06 -10.64
CA ALA A 16 5.52 -2.90 -10.43
C ALA A 16 5.10 -2.78 -8.95
N LYS A 17 4.74 -3.89 -8.28
CA LYS A 17 4.44 -3.91 -6.84
C LYS A 17 5.63 -3.38 -6.02
N LYS A 18 6.86 -3.81 -6.32
CA LYS A 18 8.07 -3.32 -5.63
C LYS A 18 8.28 -1.81 -5.82
N GLY A 19 8.09 -1.30 -7.04
CA GLY A 19 8.19 0.12 -7.35
C GLY A 19 7.17 0.95 -6.58
N LEU A 20 5.91 0.49 -6.55
CA LEU A 20 4.86 1.10 -5.74
C LEU A 20 5.24 1.14 -4.25
N TYR A 21 5.71 0.03 -3.68
CA TYR A 21 6.10 0.01 -2.27
C TYR A 21 7.26 0.95 -1.96
N GLN A 22 8.22 1.12 -2.87
CA GLN A 22 9.29 2.09 -2.68
C GLN A 22 8.74 3.53 -2.68
N ALA A 23 7.90 3.87 -3.65
CA ALA A 23 7.29 5.20 -3.75
C ALA A 23 6.44 5.53 -2.51
N LEU A 24 5.66 4.56 -2.00
CA LEU A 24 4.85 4.73 -0.80
C LEU A 24 5.71 4.96 0.47
N ARG A 25 6.88 4.32 0.57
CA ARG A 25 7.80 4.57 1.69
C ARG A 25 8.44 5.95 1.66
N GLU A 26 8.66 6.50 0.47
CA GLU A 26 9.29 7.81 0.27
C GLU A 26 8.27 8.97 0.31
N TYR A 27 6.98 8.68 0.33
CA TYR A 27 5.93 9.69 0.37
C TYR A 27 5.94 10.42 1.73
N PRO A 28 6.12 11.76 1.77
CA PRO A 28 6.30 12.52 3.00
C PRO A 28 4.98 12.79 3.76
N GLY A 29 3.85 12.28 3.28
CA GLY A 29 2.52 12.52 3.86
C GLY A 29 1.90 11.27 4.48
N THR A 30 0.65 11.40 4.89
CA THR A 30 -0.13 10.27 5.41
C THR A 30 -0.69 9.46 4.24
N ILE A 31 -0.54 8.13 4.31
CA ILE A 31 -1.13 7.19 3.36
C ILE A 31 -2.25 6.42 4.05
N ILE A 32 -3.41 6.34 3.39
CA ILE A 32 -4.47 5.39 3.70
C ILE A 32 -4.54 4.42 2.53
N LEU A 33 -4.31 3.14 2.80
CA LEU A 33 -4.33 2.09 1.79
C LEU A 33 -5.41 1.07 2.15
N VAL A 34 -6.28 0.79 1.19
CA VAL A 34 -7.33 -0.23 1.26
C VAL A 34 -6.93 -1.34 0.29
N SER A 35 -6.80 -2.56 0.80
CA SER A 35 -6.57 -3.74 -0.03
C SER A 35 -7.05 -5.00 0.68
N HIS A 36 -7.49 -5.98 -0.10
CA HIS A 36 -7.81 -7.33 0.35
C HIS A 36 -6.56 -8.23 0.52
N GLU A 37 -5.40 -7.83 -0.04
CA GLU A 37 -4.17 -8.61 0.00
C GLU A 37 -3.34 -8.33 1.27
N LYS A 38 -3.26 -9.30 2.21
CA LYS A 38 -2.47 -9.16 3.45
C LYS A 38 -0.97 -8.90 3.21
N GLU A 39 -0.43 -9.39 2.09
CA GLU A 39 0.98 -9.24 1.74
C GLU A 39 1.40 -7.77 1.55
N VAL A 40 0.45 -6.89 1.18
CA VAL A 40 0.69 -5.46 0.98
C VAL A 40 1.16 -4.78 2.26
N PHE A 41 0.55 -5.14 3.40
CA PHE A 41 0.84 -4.52 4.69
C PHE A 41 2.18 -4.97 5.28
N HIS A 42 2.58 -6.23 5.04
CA HIS A 42 3.85 -6.77 5.53
C HIS A 42 5.07 -6.03 4.94
N GLY A 43 5.00 -5.60 3.68
CA GLY A 43 6.09 -4.90 3.00
C GLY A 43 6.28 -3.44 3.43
N LEU A 44 5.26 -2.83 4.03
CA LEU A 44 5.21 -1.39 4.31
C LEU A 44 5.24 -1.03 5.80
N LYS A 45 5.14 -2.00 6.72
CA LYS A 45 5.05 -1.76 8.19
C LYS A 45 4.03 -0.67 8.52
N MET A 46 2.82 -0.82 7.99
CA MET A 46 1.71 0.10 8.24
C MET A 46 0.88 -0.36 9.44
N ASN A 47 0.18 0.59 10.08
CA ASN A 47 -0.86 0.24 11.05
C ASN A 47 -2.04 -0.37 10.29
N GLU A 48 -2.44 -1.59 10.65
CA GLU A 48 -3.55 -2.31 10.02
C GLU A 48 -4.82 -2.10 10.84
N ILE A 49 -5.92 -1.77 10.16
CA ILE A 49 -7.27 -1.80 10.72
C ILE A 49 -8.06 -2.81 9.89
N VAL A 50 -8.46 -3.91 10.52
CA VAL A 50 -9.26 -4.96 9.87
C VAL A 50 -10.73 -4.69 10.11
N PHE A 51 -11.48 -4.48 9.03
CA PHE A 51 -12.94 -4.40 9.07
C PHE A 51 -13.49 -5.82 8.81
N GLY A 52 -14.35 -6.30 9.71
CA GLY A 52 -15.01 -7.61 9.63
C GLY A 52 -16.50 -7.47 9.35
#